data_AF-A0A6I2LVB4-F1
#
_entry.id   AF-A0A6I2LVB4-F1
#
_cell.length_a   1.000
_cell.length_b   1.000
_cell.length_c   1.000
_cell.angle_alpha   90.00
_cell.angle_beta   90.00
_cell.angle_gamma   90.00
#
_symmetry.space_group_name_H-M   'P 1'
#
loop_
_entity.id
_entity.type
_entity.pdbx_description
1 polymer ?
#
loop_
_entity_poly.entity_id
_entity_poly.type
_entity_poly.pdbx_seq_one_letter_code
_entity_poly.pdbx_strand_id
1 'polypeptide(L)'
;MTGGTREALVRLTKELDGSTLIYCQSPGSVRRVAQVMVDRQVTPAEPALADVVDWVGRNFHPDWIVARALANGIGVHHGRLPRALAQLQVRLFNSGALRFPVCTSTLIEGVNTAAKHVVIYDNKISKKPFDYFTYRNIQGRSGRMFRHFVGTVHLFHAPPEADLPDVDFPAFSQTDAATDGLLVQLDEADLGGEGLRRVNKLKRQPDLSIETIRANAHVDPQQQIDLARHIRLHARELHPALSWRGEPSNDQIYKVCDLLFDTLLASAGRDVVRNGRQLALLLTQLRQLGASGLIRAQAQALGPRAPADPSDRVENVLDFLRNWASFHFPRALTALERIQAEVFGRLGLPAGSYAPFAVRVENLMLPPALAALDEYGLPLQLVARLEQILPASNDLDAVLAALRRLDTSRLRLSRFETDLIKEIQATL
;
A
#
# COMPACT_ATOMS: atom_id res chain seq x y z
N MET A 1 14.17 -14.61 17.46
CA MET A 1 14.48 -13.51 18.40
C MET A 1 14.12 -13.96 19.79
N THR A 2 15.07 -13.87 20.72
CA THR A 2 14.93 -14.34 22.11
C THR A 2 14.06 -13.38 22.93
N GLY A 3 13.41 -13.87 24.00
CA GLY A 3 12.63 -13.03 24.91
C GLY A 3 13.45 -11.92 25.58
N GLY A 4 14.77 -12.08 25.68
CA GLY A 4 15.68 -11.11 26.31
C GLY A 4 15.75 -9.74 25.63
N THR A 5 15.70 -9.67 24.30
CA THR A 5 15.75 -8.39 23.56
C THR A 5 14.51 -7.54 23.83
N ARG A 6 13.34 -8.16 23.99
CA ARG A 6 12.07 -7.45 24.27
C ARG A 6 12.06 -6.86 25.67
N GLU A 7 12.51 -7.62 26.67
CA GLU A 7 12.61 -7.13 28.04
C GLU A 7 13.63 -5.99 28.16
N ALA A 8 14.75 -6.08 27.44
CA ALA A 8 15.72 -5.00 27.40
C ALA A 8 15.17 -3.73 26.74
N LEU A 9 14.38 -3.85 25.67
CA LEU A 9 13.66 -2.70 25.08
C LEU A 9 12.71 -2.05 26.09
N VAL A 10 11.89 -2.85 26.79
CA VAL A 10 10.93 -2.33 27.78
C VAL A 10 11.66 -1.57 28.88
N ARG A 11 12.74 -2.12 29.44
CA ARG A 11 13.57 -1.42 30.44
C ARG A 11 14.11 -0.10 29.91
N LEU A 12 14.74 -0.12 28.73
CA LEU A 12 15.29 1.08 28.09
C LEU A 12 14.20 2.15 27.90
N THR A 13 13.03 1.78 27.36
CA THR A 13 11.94 2.75 27.14
C THR A 13 11.40 3.38 28.42
N LYS A 14 11.48 2.70 29.57
CA LYS A 14 11.07 3.27 30.87
C LYS A 14 12.09 4.28 31.40
N GLU A 15 13.36 4.15 31.03
CA GLU A 15 14.46 5.01 31.47
C GLU A 15 14.64 6.25 30.57
N LEU A 16 14.35 6.14 29.28
CA LEU A 16 14.56 7.22 28.30
C LEU A 16 13.57 8.37 28.47
N ASP A 17 14.04 9.59 28.72
CA ASP A 17 13.20 10.79 28.82
C ASP A 17 13.04 11.49 27.45
N GLY A 18 11.80 11.82 27.06
CA GLY A 18 11.51 12.51 25.80
C GLY A 18 11.17 11.59 24.62
N SER A 19 11.07 12.19 23.43
CA SER A 19 10.57 11.52 22.22
C SER A 19 11.55 10.47 21.70
N THR A 20 11.07 9.25 21.52
CA THR A 20 11.91 8.10 21.17
C THR A 20 11.34 7.32 20.00
N LEU A 21 12.00 7.38 18.84
CA LEU A 21 11.61 6.63 17.66
C LEU A 21 12.17 5.21 17.73
N ILE A 22 11.31 4.20 17.56
CA ILE A 22 11.69 2.79 17.61
C ILE A 22 11.55 2.21 16.21
N TYR A 23 12.67 1.83 15.60
CA TYR A 23 12.72 1.24 14.27
C TYR A 23 12.67 -0.29 14.32
N CYS A 24 11.85 -0.88 13.47
CA CYS A 24 11.69 -2.32 13.29
C CYS A 24 11.72 -2.72 11.80
N GLN A 25 12.06 -3.98 11.53
CA GLN A 25 12.33 -4.49 10.18
C GLN A 25 11.10 -4.69 9.28
N SER A 26 9.92 -4.80 9.88
CA SER A 26 8.68 -5.18 9.17
C SER A 26 7.43 -4.80 9.97
N PRO A 27 6.25 -4.70 9.31
CA PRO A 27 4.99 -4.44 9.99
C PRO A 27 4.70 -5.45 11.11
N GLY A 28 4.99 -6.73 10.89
CA GLY A 28 4.83 -7.76 11.93
C GLY A 28 5.77 -7.59 13.12
N SER A 29 6.96 -7.02 12.91
CA SER A 29 7.87 -6.68 14.02
C SER A 29 7.36 -5.47 14.80
N VAL A 30 6.94 -4.41 14.10
CA VAL A 30 6.28 -3.23 14.69
C VAL A 30 5.11 -3.66 15.57
N ARG A 31 4.22 -4.52 15.08
CA ARG A 31 3.08 -5.00 15.87
C ARG A 31 3.53 -5.69 17.15
N ARG A 32 4.45 -6.64 17.07
CA ARG A 32 4.92 -7.38 18.26
C ARG A 32 5.55 -6.46 19.29
N VAL A 33 6.34 -5.49 18.85
CA VAL A 33 6.96 -4.49 19.74
C VAL A 33 5.90 -3.61 20.38
N ALA A 34 4.98 -3.05 19.60
CA ALA A 34 3.88 -2.24 20.11
C ALA A 34 3.00 -3.03 21.10
N GLN A 35 2.70 -4.29 20.81
CA GLN A 35 1.91 -5.16 21.68
C GLN A 35 2.58 -5.34 23.04
N VAL A 36 3.88 -5.66 23.05
CA VAL A 36 4.65 -5.79 24.30
C VAL A 36 4.70 -4.48 25.07
N MET A 37 4.87 -3.35 24.39
CA MET A 37 4.90 -2.03 25.03
C MET A 37 3.56 -1.70 25.70
N VAL A 38 2.44 -1.97 25.01
CA VAL A 38 1.08 -1.83 25.56
C VAL A 38 0.88 -2.74 26.76
N ASP A 39 1.20 -4.04 26.64
CA ASP A 39 0.97 -5.03 27.70
C ASP A 39 1.84 -4.78 28.94
N ARG A 40 3.02 -4.16 28.76
CA ARG A 40 3.94 -3.79 29.85
C ARG A 40 3.76 -2.37 30.36
N GLN A 41 2.78 -1.63 29.83
CA GLN A 41 2.43 -0.27 30.22
C GLN A 41 3.67 0.64 30.30
N VAL A 42 4.46 0.70 29.22
CA VAL A 42 5.66 1.56 29.16
C VAL A 42 5.32 3.06 29.23
N THR A 43 4.08 3.41 28.95
CA THR A 43 3.50 4.74 29.02
C THR A 43 2.15 4.68 29.74
N PRO A 44 1.74 5.76 30.43
CA PRO A 44 0.39 5.85 30.96
C PRO A 44 -0.63 5.94 29.81
N ALA A 45 -1.91 5.70 30.13
CA ALA A 45 -3.00 6.00 29.21
C ALA A 45 -2.99 7.48 28.83
N GLU A 46 -3.42 7.79 27.59
CA GLU A 46 -3.48 9.16 27.08
C GLU A 46 -4.94 9.56 26.79
N PRO A 47 -5.65 10.12 27.79
CA PRO A 47 -7.07 10.49 27.64
C PRO A 47 -7.32 11.52 26.54
N ALA A 48 -6.33 12.36 26.20
CA ALA A 48 -6.47 13.34 25.13
C ALA A 48 -6.68 12.69 23.75
N LEU A 49 -6.29 11.41 23.60
CA LEU A 49 -6.47 10.65 22.36
C LEU A 49 -7.77 9.81 22.34
N ALA A 50 -8.63 9.90 23.35
CA ALA A 50 -9.84 9.08 23.45
C ALA A 50 -10.74 9.18 22.20
N ASP A 51 -10.99 10.39 21.70
CA ASP A 51 -11.80 10.61 20.49
C ASP A 51 -11.19 9.94 19.25
N VAL A 52 -9.86 9.95 19.14
CA VAL A 52 -9.12 9.31 18.05
C VAL A 52 -9.20 7.80 18.16
N VAL A 53 -8.96 7.26 19.36
CA VAL A 53 -9.01 5.82 19.66
C VAL A 53 -10.41 5.27 19.35
N ASP A 54 -11.45 5.96 19.78
CA ASP A 54 -12.83 5.59 19.51
C ASP A 54 -13.14 5.60 18.01
N TRP A 55 -12.66 6.62 17.28
CA TRP A 55 -12.85 6.70 15.84
C TRP A 55 -12.14 5.56 15.10
N VAL A 56 -10.89 5.26 15.46
CA VAL A 56 -10.12 4.15 14.88
C VAL A 56 -10.80 2.80 15.21
N GLY A 57 -11.21 2.61 16.47
CA GLY A 57 -11.88 1.39 16.90
C GLY A 57 -13.20 1.13 16.17
N ARG A 58 -14.02 2.18 15.97
CA ARG A 58 -15.30 2.10 15.25
C ARG A 58 -15.15 1.85 13.74
N ASN A 59 -14.09 2.38 13.13
CA ASN A 59 -13.91 2.32 11.67
C ASN A 59 -13.05 1.15 11.18
N PHE A 60 -12.21 0.59 12.05
CA PHE A 60 -11.36 -0.56 11.74
C PHE A 60 -11.69 -1.73 12.66
N HIS A 61 -11.16 -1.71 13.89
CA HIS A 61 -11.47 -2.69 14.94
C HIS A 61 -10.96 -2.16 16.29
N PRO A 62 -11.68 -2.32 17.43
CA PRO A 62 -11.22 -1.85 18.73
C PRO A 62 -9.92 -2.52 19.19
N ASP A 63 -9.77 -3.82 18.95
CA ASP A 63 -8.54 -4.57 19.28
C ASP A 63 -7.42 -4.42 18.24
N TRP A 64 -7.58 -3.56 17.22
CA TRP A 64 -6.49 -3.29 16.31
C TRP A 64 -5.32 -2.66 17.08
N ILE A 65 -4.11 -3.16 16.87
CA ILE A 65 -2.91 -2.71 17.58
C ILE A 65 -2.73 -1.18 17.53
N VAL A 66 -3.12 -0.53 16.43
CA VAL A 66 -3.05 0.93 16.29
C VAL A 66 -3.95 1.62 17.31
N ALA A 67 -5.20 1.16 17.48
CA ALA A 67 -6.14 1.72 18.45
C ALA A 67 -5.64 1.49 19.89
N ARG A 68 -5.21 0.26 20.20
CA ARG A 68 -4.67 -0.09 21.52
C ARG A 68 -3.39 0.68 21.87
N ALA A 69 -2.50 0.88 20.91
CA ALA A 69 -1.27 1.65 21.09
C ALA A 69 -1.56 3.15 21.30
N LEU A 70 -2.45 3.74 20.50
CA LEU A 70 -2.85 5.14 20.64
C LEU A 70 -3.46 5.42 22.02
N ALA A 71 -4.26 4.50 22.56
CA ALA A 71 -4.83 4.63 23.90
C ALA A 71 -3.77 4.74 25.02
N ASN A 72 -2.54 4.30 24.73
CA ASN A 72 -1.39 4.35 25.63
C ASN A 72 -0.34 5.36 25.16
N GLY A 73 -0.63 6.31 24.26
CA GLY A 73 0.36 7.29 23.80
C GLY A 73 1.53 6.69 22.99
N ILE A 74 1.32 5.50 22.41
CA ILE A 74 2.29 4.79 21.56
C ILE A 74 1.84 4.92 20.09
N GLY A 75 2.76 5.34 19.23
CA GLY A 75 2.53 5.39 17.80
C GLY A 75 2.86 4.08 17.11
N VAL A 76 2.13 3.74 16.06
CA VAL A 76 2.41 2.62 15.16
C VAL A 76 2.47 3.17 13.75
N HIS A 77 3.58 2.95 13.03
CA HIS A 77 3.74 3.49 11.68
C HIS A 77 4.43 2.53 10.71
N HIS A 78 3.70 2.04 9.72
CA HIS A 78 4.25 1.19 8.66
C HIS A 78 3.48 1.35 7.34
N GLY A 79 4.06 0.86 6.23
CA GLY A 79 3.50 1.04 4.88
C GLY A 79 2.07 0.55 4.65
N ARG A 80 1.54 -0.35 5.49
CA ARG A 80 0.13 -0.80 5.39
C ARG A 80 -0.91 0.15 5.96
N LEU A 81 -0.53 1.20 6.70
CA LEU A 81 -1.51 2.15 7.24
C LEU A 81 -2.13 3.00 6.11
N PRO A 82 -3.42 3.37 6.20
CA PRO A 82 -3.99 4.42 5.36
C PRO A 82 -3.19 5.71 5.47
N ARG A 83 -3.14 6.51 4.39
CA ARG A 83 -2.31 7.71 4.32
C ARG A 83 -2.71 8.72 5.40
N ALA A 84 -4.01 8.96 5.57
CA ALA A 84 -4.53 9.82 6.62
C ALA A 84 -4.10 9.40 8.04
N LEU A 85 -4.11 8.10 8.35
CA LEU A 85 -3.67 7.59 9.65
C LEU A 85 -2.15 7.69 9.82
N ALA A 86 -1.37 7.42 8.78
CA ALA A 86 0.07 7.60 8.81
C ALA A 86 0.46 9.06 9.10
N GLN A 87 -0.19 10.01 8.42
CA GLN A 87 -0.01 11.45 8.67
C GLN A 87 -0.45 11.84 10.09
N LEU A 88 -1.58 11.32 10.58
CA LEU A 88 -2.05 11.56 11.95
C LEU A 88 -1.02 11.11 12.98
N GLN A 89 -0.48 9.89 12.86
CA GLN A 89 0.57 9.38 13.76
C GLN A 89 1.80 10.30 13.80
N VAL A 90 2.22 10.81 12.64
CA VAL A 90 3.32 11.79 12.54
C VAL A 90 2.98 13.09 13.27
N ARG A 91 1.77 13.63 13.07
CA ARG A 91 1.34 14.87 13.72
C ARG A 91 1.31 14.72 15.23
N LEU A 92 0.71 13.64 15.73
CA LEU A 92 0.62 13.34 17.16
C LEU A 92 2.01 13.12 17.78
N PHE A 93 2.97 12.54 17.05
CA PHE A 93 4.35 12.47 17.50
C PHE A 93 5.02 13.84 17.57
N ASN A 94 4.86 14.67 16.53
CA ASN A 94 5.49 15.99 16.45
C ASN A 94 4.94 17.01 17.46
N SER A 95 3.67 16.85 17.87
CA SER A 95 3.04 17.64 18.94
C SER A 95 3.40 17.14 20.35
N GLY A 96 4.03 15.96 20.46
CA GLY A 96 4.39 15.33 21.74
C GLY A 96 3.30 14.47 22.37
N ALA A 97 2.14 14.31 21.71
CA ALA A 97 1.06 13.43 22.16
C ALA A 97 1.45 11.93 22.09
N LEU A 98 2.40 11.57 21.23
CA LEU A 98 3.00 10.23 21.21
C LEU A 98 4.46 10.31 21.64
N ARG A 99 4.83 9.49 22.63
CA ARG A 99 6.22 9.42 23.09
C ARG A 99 7.05 8.44 22.28
N PHE A 100 6.44 7.32 21.88
CA PHE A 100 7.10 6.20 21.23
C PHE A 100 6.42 5.81 19.90
N PRO A 101 6.85 6.36 18.74
CA PRO A 101 6.46 5.81 17.46
C PRO A 101 7.29 4.55 17.14
N VAL A 102 6.61 3.40 17.07
CA VAL A 102 7.16 2.13 16.59
C VAL A 102 6.93 2.02 15.09
N CYS A 103 8.00 1.91 14.30
CA CYS A 103 7.91 2.14 12.85
C CYS A 103 8.82 1.27 11.98
N THR A 104 8.50 1.21 10.68
CA THR A 104 9.41 0.71 9.61
C THR A 104 10.12 1.85 8.89
N SER A 105 10.96 1.54 7.88
CA SER A 105 11.73 2.53 7.10
C SER A 105 10.87 3.61 6.43
N THR A 106 9.62 3.28 6.11
CA THR A 106 8.64 4.21 5.51
C THR A 106 8.37 5.48 6.32
N LEU A 107 8.75 5.56 7.60
CA LEU A 107 8.67 6.79 8.38
C LEU A 107 9.93 7.66 8.27
N ILE A 108 11.08 7.02 8.03
CA ILE A 108 12.40 7.67 7.95
C ILE A 108 12.63 8.31 6.58
N GLU A 109 12.01 7.74 5.56
CA GLU A 109 12.00 8.22 4.18
C GLU A 109 10.80 9.16 3.97
N GLY A 110 11.05 10.48 3.92
CA GLY A 110 10.05 11.44 3.44
C GLY A 110 9.22 12.19 4.48
N VAL A 111 9.56 12.15 5.78
CA VAL A 111 8.84 12.89 6.82
C VAL A 111 9.78 13.71 7.70
N ASN A 112 9.40 14.96 7.99
CA ASN A 112 10.11 15.81 8.95
C ASN A 112 9.76 15.40 10.38
N THR A 113 10.31 14.26 10.81
CA THR A 113 10.25 13.79 12.20
C THR A 113 11.66 13.86 12.80
N ALA A 114 11.74 14.36 14.02
CA ALA A 114 12.99 14.39 14.78
C ALA A 114 12.72 13.92 16.20
N ALA A 115 13.43 12.87 16.60
CA ALA A 115 13.33 12.29 17.93
C ALA A 115 14.56 12.67 18.77
N LYS A 116 14.39 12.75 20.09
CA LYS A 116 15.53 12.88 21.01
C LYS A 116 16.34 11.58 21.04
N HIS A 117 15.65 10.45 20.96
CA HIS A 117 16.26 9.12 20.93
C HIS A 117 15.81 8.33 19.70
N VAL A 118 16.72 7.55 19.12
CA VAL A 118 16.41 6.56 18.10
C VAL A 118 16.84 5.19 18.60
N VAL A 119 15.93 4.23 18.61
CA VAL A 119 16.18 2.84 18.98
C VAL A 119 16.06 1.99 17.73
N ILE A 120 17.16 1.37 17.29
CA ILE A 120 17.16 0.40 16.19
C ILE A 120 17.02 -0.99 16.80
N TYR A 121 15.79 -1.49 16.81
CA TYR A 121 15.44 -2.75 17.48
C TYR A 121 15.82 -3.98 16.65
N ASP A 122 15.58 -3.94 15.33
CA ASP A 122 15.98 -4.99 14.40
C ASP A 122 17.16 -4.52 13.52
N ASN A 123 18.04 -5.42 13.05
CA ASN A 123 19.14 -5.11 12.13
C ASN A 123 18.90 -5.49 10.66
N LYS A 124 17.66 -5.75 10.29
CA LYS A 124 17.27 -6.22 8.96
C LYS A 124 16.18 -5.34 8.37
N ILE A 125 16.04 -5.36 7.05
CA ILE A 125 14.82 -5.00 6.33
C ILE A 125 14.29 -6.28 5.70
N SER A 126 13.07 -6.67 6.08
CA SER A 126 12.48 -7.95 5.68
C SER A 126 13.38 -9.16 6.04
N LYS A 127 14.17 -9.69 5.09
CA LYS A 127 15.08 -10.83 5.30
C LYS A 127 16.56 -10.47 5.23
N LYS A 128 16.90 -9.30 4.66
CA LYS A 128 18.29 -8.87 4.44
C LYS A 128 18.75 -7.95 5.57
N PRO A 129 20.02 -8.00 6.02
CA PRO A 129 20.60 -6.93 6.83
C PRO A 129 20.37 -5.59 6.13
N PHE A 130 20.01 -4.53 6.87
CA PHE A 130 19.93 -3.22 6.22
C PHE A 130 21.34 -2.75 5.86
N ASP A 131 21.44 -2.00 4.77
CA ASP A 131 22.71 -1.47 4.28
C ASP A 131 23.18 -0.27 5.13
N TYR A 132 24.45 0.10 4.94
CA TYR A 132 25.02 1.26 5.61
C TYR A 132 24.25 2.56 5.31
N PHE A 133 23.69 2.69 4.10
CA PHE A 133 22.91 3.86 3.71
C PHE A 133 21.63 4.02 4.54
N THR A 134 20.83 2.95 4.66
CA THR A 134 19.61 2.91 5.49
C THR A 134 19.96 3.18 6.94
N TYR A 135 21.04 2.57 7.46
CA TYR A 135 21.52 2.82 8.81
C TYR A 135 21.76 4.32 9.08
N ARG A 136 22.47 4.99 8.17
CA ARG A 136 22.76 6.43 8.26
C ARG A 136 21.50 7.28 8.18
N ASN A 137 20.53 6.90 7.33
CA ASN A 137 19.24 7.57 7.26
C ASN A 137 18.45 7.47 8.57
N ILE A 138 18.48 6.31 9.24
CA ILE A 138 17.82 6.11 10.54
C ILE A 138 18.52 6.92 11.63
N GLN A 139 19.86 6.84 11.70
CA GLN A 139 20.64 7.61 12.68
C GLN A 139 20.42 9.13 12.55
N GLY A 140 20.35 9.64 11.32
CA GLY A 140 20.14 11.06 11.03
C GLY A 140 18.80 11.63 11.53
N ARG A 141 17.87 10.78 12.00
CA ARG A 141 16.61 11.21 12.63
C ARG A 141 16.72 11.45 14.14
N SER A 142 17.92 11.25 14.70
CA SER A 142 18.22 11.58 16.09
C SER A 142 18.72 13.01 16.23
N GLY A 143 18.12 13.77 17.14
CA GLY A 143 18.44 15.18 17.39
C GLY A 143 17.71 16.16 16.46
N ARG A 144 17.63 17.43 16.87
CA ARG A 144 17.12 18.53 16.04
C ARG A 144 17.79 19.82 16.45
N MET A 145 18.43 20.48 15.50
CA MET A 145 18.95 21.84 15.69
C MET A 145 17.82 22.71 16.27
N PHE A 146 18.06 23.36 17.41
CA PHE A 146 17.10 24.19 18.17
C PHE A 146 15.98 23.47 18.97
N ARG A 147 15.96 22.13 19.08
CA ARG A 147 15.07 21.38 20.01
C ARG A 147 15.81 20.36 20.87
N HIS A 148 16.67 19.55 20.26
CA HIS A 148 17.49 18.55 20.94
C HIS A 148 18.92 18.65 20.39
N PHE A 149 19.79 19.33 21.14
CA PHE A 149 21.19 19.58 20.74
C PHE A 149 22.03 18.30 20.68
N VAL A 150 21.63 17.27 21.43
CA VAL A 150 22.23 15.93 21.40
C VAL A 150 21.11 14.93 21.19
N GLY A 151 21.24 14.10 20.16
CA GLY A 151 20.39 12.94 19.93
C GLY A 151 21.16 11.65 20.22
N THR A 152 20.51 10.68 20.85
CA THR A 152 21.14 9.38 21.16
C THR A 152 20.60 8.28 20.26
N VAL A 153 21.47 7.36 19.80
CA VAL A 153 21.06 6.17 19.07
C VAL A 153 21.39 4.92 19.87
N HIS A 154 20.40 4.05 20.09
CA HIS A 154 20.52 2.79 20.80
C HIS A 154 20.41 1.63 19.81
N LEU A 155 21.38 0.72 19.85
CA LEU A 155 21.49 -0.42 18.94
C LEU A 155 21.38 -1.72 19.73
N PHE A 156 20.53 -2.64 19.28
CA PHE A 156 20.47 -4.01 19.82
C PHE A 156 21.36 -5.00 19.06
N HIS A 157 22.03 -4.53 18.00
CA HIS A 157 22.86 -5.30 17.10
C HIS A 157 24.09 -4.48 16.68
N ALA A 158 25.15 -5.16 16.23
CA ALA A 158 26.31 -4.47 15.66
C ALA A 158 25.92 -3.64 14.43
N PRO A 159 26.53 -2.45 14.22
CA PRO A 159 26.30 -1.65 13.04
C PRO A 159 26.78 -2.38 11.77
N PRO A 160 26.16 -2.13 10.60
CA PRO A 160 26.60 -2.70 9.34
C PRO A 160 27.99 -2.17 8.95
N GLU A 161 28.74 -2.96 8.20
CA GLU A 161 30.01 -2.53 7.63
C GLU A 161 29.80 -1.37 6.64
N ALA A 162 30.74 -0.43 6.65
CA ALA A 162 30.70 0.71 5.74
C ALA A 162 31.13 0.25 4.34
N ASP A 163 30.14 0.02 3.49
CA ASP A 163 30.35 -0.26 2.06
C ASP A 163 29.65 0.82 1.22
N LEU A 164 30.32 1.27 0.17
CA LEU A 164 29.75 2.19 -0.81
C LEU A 164 29.12 1.32 -1.90
N PRO A 165 27.79 1.25 -2.01
CA PRO A 165 27.18 0.39 -3.02
C PRO A 165 27.59 0.87 -4.41
N ASP A 166 28.17 -0.02 -5.20
CA ASP A 166 28.42 0.21 -6.62
C ASP A 166 27.06 0.18 -7.34
N VAL A 167 26.68 1.31 -7.96
CA VAL A 167 25.37 1.48 -8.58
C VAL A 167 25.46 1.09 -10.04
N ASP A 168 25.12 -0.16 -10.34
CA ASP A 168 24.94 -0.62 -11.72
C ASP A 168 23.57 -0.19 -12.27
N PHE A 169 23.54 0.22 -13.53
CA PHE A 169 22.33 0.59 -14.24
C PHE A 169 22.10 -0.43 -15.37
N PRO A 170 21.23 -1.45 -15.17
CA PRO A 170 21.05 -2.55 -16.11
C PRO A 170 20.66 -2.15 -17.54
N ALA A 171 20.05 -0.97 -17.71
CA ALA A 171 19.70 -0.43 -19.03
C ALA A 171 20.95 -0.09 -19.87
N PHE A 172 22.05 0.33 -19.21
CA PHE A 172 23.30 0.67 -19.87
C PHE A 172 24.27 -0.51 -19.87
N SER A 173 24.38 -1.23 -18.75
CA SER A 173 25.33 -2.36 -18.65
C SER A 173 24.87 -3.59 -19.42
N GLN A 174 23.56 -3.75 -19.66
CA GLN A 174 22.93 -4.85 -20.40
C GLN A 174 23.50 -6.23 -20.04
N THR A 175 23.85 -6.41 -18.77
CA THR A 175 24.31 -7.67 -18.20
C THR A 175 23.16 -8.70 -18.19
N ASP A 176 23.43 -9.94 -17.80
CA ASP A 176 22.40 -10.98 -17.61
C ASP A 176 21.24 -10.54 -16.69
N ALA A 177 21.44 -9.49 -15.88
CA ALA A 177 20.43 -8.89 -15.03
C ALA A 177 19.38 -8.06 -15.80
N ALA A 178 19.61 -7.69 -17.06
CA ALA A 178 18.66 -6.96 -17.88
C ALA A 178 17.46 -7.86 -18.25
N THR A 179 16.26 -7.46 -17.82
CA THR A 179 15.02 -8.20 -18.09
C THR A 179 14.55 -8.01 -19.53
N ASP A 180 13.84 -8.99 -20.09
CA ASP A 180 13.27 -8.89 -21.44
C ASP A 180 12.33 -7.67 -21.57
N GLY A 181 11.60 -7.35 -20.50
CA GLY A 181 10.75 -6.17 -20.43
C GLY A 181 11.51 -4.84 -20.47
N LEU A 182 12.75 -4.79 -19.98
CA LEU A 182 13.61 -3.61 -20.12
C LEU A 182 14.18 -3.51 -21.53
N LEU A 183 14.72 -4.61 -22.05
CA LEU A 183 15.34 -4.66 -23.37
C LEU A 183 14.38 -4.29 -24.50
N VAL A 184 13.11 -4.70 -24.40
CA VAL A 184 12.10 -4.40 -25.43
C VAL A 184 11.78 -2.90 -25.54
N GLN A 185 12.08 -2.11 -24.50
CA GLN A 185 11.86 -0.65 -24.47
C GLN A 185 13.03 0.14 -25.06
N LEU A 186 14.19 -0.48 -25.26
CA LEU A 186 15.36 0.18 -25.84
C LEU A 186 15.25 0.24 -27.37
N ASP A 187 15.90 1.25 -27.95
CA ASP A 187 16.09 1.35 -29.39
C ASP A 187 17.09 0.30 -29.86
N GLU A 188 16.93 -0.18 -31.11
CA GLU A 188 17.79 -1.24 -31.63
C GLU A 188 19.27 -0.83 -31.70
N ALA A 189 19.54 0.46 -31.87
CA ALA A 189 20.90 1.01 -31.90
C ALA A 189 21.60 0.94 -30.53
N ASP A 190 20.83 0.93 -29.44
CA ASP A 190 21.35 0.88 -28.08
C ASP A 190 21.54 -0.55 -27.57
N LEU A 191 21.00 -1.56 -28.28
CA LEU A 191 21.08 -2.95 -27.87
C LEU A 191 22.42 -3.58 -28.25
N GLY A 192 23.06 -4.22 -27.28
CA GLY A 192 24.17 -5.15 -27.53
C GLY A 192 23.70 -6.39 -28.31
N GLY A 193 24.65 -7.16 -28.84
CA GLY A 193 24.35 -8.32 -29.69
C GLY A 193 23.43 -9.37 -29.04
N GLU A 194 23.51 -9.56 -27.73
CA GLU A 194 22.60 -10.45 -27.00
C GLU A 194 21.21 -9.85 -26.79
N GLY A 195 21.13 -8.58 -26.38
CA GLY A 195 19.87 -7.87 -26.21
C GLY A 195 19.07 -7.84 -27.51
N LEU A 196 19.74 -7.57 -28.65
CA LEU A 196 19.12 -7.60 -29.98
C LEU A 196 18.58 -9.00 -30.34
N ARG A 197 19.28 -10.08 -29.99
CA ARG A 197 18.79 -11.46 -30.21
C ARG A 197 17.53 -11.74 -29.39
N ARG A 198 17.50 -11.34 -28.12
CA ARG A 198 16.35 -11.52 -27.21
C ARG A 198 15.14 -10.74 -27.72
N VAL A 199 15.31 -9.46 -28.08
CA VAL A 199 14.24 -8.63 -28.65
C VAL A 199 13.74 -9.20 -29.99
N ASN A 200 14.62 -9.66 -30.87
CA ASN A 200 14.23 -10.28 -32.13
C ASN A 200 13.42 -11.58 -31.94
N LYS A 201 13.68 -12.35 -30.88
CA LYS A 201 12.87 -13.52 -30.53
C LYS A 201 11.43 -13.10 -30.16
N LEU A 202 11.27 -12.02 -29.40
CA LEU A 202 9.95 -11.47 -29.03
C LEU A 202 9.20 -10.89 -30.24
N LYS A 203 9.90 -10.32 -31.22
CA LYS A 203 9.31 -9.82 -32.46
C LYS A 203 8.81 -10.91 -33.39
N ARG A 204 9.46 -12.08 -33.40
CA ARG A 204 9.17 -13.17 -34.35
C ARG A 204 8.05 -14.11 -33.90
N GLN A 205 7.69 -14.14 -32.62
CA GLN A 205 6.58 -14.99 -32.17
C GLN A 205 5.24 -14.51 -32.75
N PRO A 206 4.28 -15.41 -33.02
CA PRO A 206 3.08 -15.08 -33.78
C PRO A 206 1.89 -14.62 -32.93
N ASP A 207 1.95 -14.73 -31.59
CA ASP A 207 0.78 -14.56 -30.72
C ASP A 207 0.48 -13.08 -30.41
N LEU A 208 1.50 -12.22 -30.31
CA LEU A 208 1.36 -10.77 -30.06
C LEU A 208 2.27 -9.91 -30.94
N SER A 209 1.86 -8.68 -31.20
CA SER A 209 2.70 -7.65 -31.79
C SER A 209 3.72 -7.10 -30.79
N ILE A 210 4.84 -6.55 -31.29
CA ILE A 210 5.84 -5.92 -30.42
C ILE A 210 5.30 -4.63 -29.80
N GLU A 211 4.39 -3.95 -30.50
CA GLU A 211 3.70 -2.75 -30.06
C GLU A 211 2.86 -3.02 -28.81
N THR A 212 2.08 -4.10 -28.80
CA THR A 212 1.28 -4.50 -27.62
C THR A 212 2.17 -4.92 -26.46
N ILE A 213 3.26 -5.65 -26.71
CA ILE A 213 4.23 -6.02 -25.68
C ILE A 213 4.82 -4.76 -25.03
N ARG A 214 5.22 -3.77 -25.85
CA ARG A 214 5.78 -2.50 -25.40
C ARG A 214 4.79 -1.67 -24.60
N ALA A 215 3.52 -1.62 -25.03
CA ALA A 215 2.45 -0.91 -24.33
C ALA A 215 2.19 -1.45 -22.91
N ASN A 216 2.58 -2.70 -22.65
CA ASN A 216 2.45 -3.40 -21.38
C ASN A 216 3.81 -3.62 -20.71
N ALA A 217 4.70 -2.63 -20.76
CA ALA A 217 6.07 -2.71 -20.23
C ALA A 217 6.18 -3.22 -18.78
N HIS A 218 5.12 -3.09 -17.99
CA HIS A 218 5.05 -3.52 -16.60
C HIS A 218 4.76 -5.00 -16.39
N VAL A 219 4.46 -5.73 -17.46
CA VAL A 219 4.23 -7.16 -17.45
C VAL A 219 5.33 -7.84 -18.24
N ASP A 220 5.85 -8.94 -17.69
CA ASP A 220 6.86 -9.75 -18.37
C ASP A 220 6.39 -10.15 -19.79
N PRO A 221 7.21 -9.92 -20.84
CA PRO A 221 6.80 -10.21 -22.22
C PRO A 221 6.34 -11.65 -22.45
N GLN A 222 6.98 -12.63 -21.79
CA GLN A 222 6.62 -14.04 -21.97
C GLN A 222 5.24 -14.33 -21.36
N GLN A 223 4.93 -13.77 -20.19
CA GLN A 223 3.60 -13.87 -19.59
C GLN A 223 2.50 -13.29 -20.50
N GLN A 224 2.78 -12.18 -21.18
CA GLN A 224 1.82 -11.58 -22.12
C GLN A 224 1.57 -12.51 -23.32
N ILE A 225 2.65 -13.05 -23.90
CA ILE A 225 2.60 -13.97 -25.05
C ILE A 225 1.83 -15.24 -24.69
N ASP A 226 2.09 -15.82 -23.51
CA ASP A 226 1.43 -17.05 -23.07
C ASP A 226 -0.06 -16.82 -22.81
N LEU A 227 -0.43 -15.67 -22.22
CA LEU A 227 -1.82 -15.29 -22.06
C LEU A 227 -2.52 -15.08 -23.41
N ALA A 228 -1.88 -14.39 -24.36
CA ALA A 228 -2.43 -14.19 -25.70
C ALA A 228 -2.66 -15.51 -26.43
N ARG A 229 -1.69 -16.43 -26.36
CA ARG A 229 -1.81 -17.78 -26.90
C ARG A 229 -2.98 -18.53 -26.27
N HIS A 230 -3.13 -18.47 -24.95
CA HIS A 230 -4.24 -19.10 -24.25
C HIS A 230 -5.59 -18.52 -24.71
N ILE A 231 -5.72 -17.18 -24.77
CA ILE A 231 -6.94 -16.53 -25.26
C ILE A 231 -7.27 -16.96 -26.70
N ARG A 232 -6.25 -17.04 -27.57
CA ARG A 232 -6.42 -17.45 -28.97
C ARG A 232 -6.91 -18.90 -29.09
N LEU A 233 -6.32 -19.83 -28.34
CA LEU A 233 -6.68 -21.25 -28.36
C LEU A 233 -8.07 -21.52 -27.77
N HIS A 234 -8.49 -20.73 -26.78
CA HIS A 234 -9.77 -20.87 -26.07
C HIS A 234 -10.77 -19.75 -26.40
N ALA A 235 -10.63 -19.10 -27.55
CA ALA A 235 -11.38 -17.89 -27.89
C ALA A 235 -12.91 -18.06 -27.80
N ARG A 236 -13.44 -19.21 -28.27
CA ARG A 236 -14.89 -19.48 -28.21
C ARG A 236 -15.44 -19.53 -26.78
N GLU A 237 -14.66 -20.03 -25.84
CA GLU A 237 -15.06 -20.14 -24.42
C GLU A 237 -14.85 -18.81 -23.69
N LEU A 238 -13.73 -18.13 -23.95
CA LEU A 238 -13.34 -16.93 -23.20
C LEU A 238 -14.00 -15.66 -23.71
N HIS A 239 -14.40 -15.60 -24.99
CA HIS A 239 -14.95 -14.39 -25.59
C HIS A 239 -16.15 -13.81 -24.83
N PRO A 240 -17.20 -14.57 -24.45
CA PRO A 240 -18.33 -14.02 -23.67
C PRO A 240 -17.93 -13.44 -22.30
N ALA A 241 -16.87 -14.00 -21.70
CA ALA A 241 -16.36 -13.55 -20.42
C ALA A 241 -15.44 -12.32 -20.52
N LEU A 242 -14.90 -12.06 -21.72
CA LEU A 242 -13.93 -11.00 -21.98
C LEU A 242 -14.49 -9.84 -22.83
N SER A 243 -15.61 -10.02 -23.53
CA SER A 243 -16.12 -9.00 -24.48
C SER A 243 -17.03 -7.93 -23.85
N TRP A 244 -16.94 -7.69 -22.54
CA TRP A 244 -17.78 -6.70 -21.84
C TRP A 244 -17.23 -5.28 -21.95
N ARG A 245 -18.12 -4.30 -21.75
CA ARG A 245 -17.80 -2.86 -21.77
C ARG A 245 -18.37 -2.18 -20.54
N GLY A 246 -17.58 -1.34 -19.89
CA GLY A 246 -18.02 -0.62 -18.70
C GLY A 246 -17.95 -1.52 -17.47
N GLU A 247 -19.10 -1.99 -16.97
CA GLU A 247 -19.18 -2.73 -15.70
C GLU A 247 -19.38 -4.24 -15.93
N PRO A 248 -18.52 -5.11 -15.37
CA PRO A 248 -18.61 -6.56 -15.57
C PRO A 248 -19.67 -7.24 -14.68
N SER A 249 -20.18 -8.39 -15.10
CA SER A 249 -20.93 -9.30 -14.21
C SER A 249 -20.01 -9.96 -13.17
N ASN A 250 -20.59 -10.55 -12.12
CA ASN A 250 -19.78 -11.32 -11.13
C ASN A 250 -19.06 -12.51 -11.77
N ASP A 251 -19.69 -13.17 -12.75
CA ASP A 251 -19.10 -14.29 -13.50
C ASP A 251 -17.89 -13.83 -14.35
N GLN A 252 -18.02 -12.67 -15.00
CA GLN A 252 -16.94 -12.05 -15.75
C GLN A 252 -15.76 -11.66 -14.84
N ILE A 253 -16.02 -11.04 -13.67
CA ILE A 253 -14.97 -10.75 -12.69
C ILE A 253 -14.26 -12.04 -12.27
N TYR A 254 -15.02 -13.11 -12.00
CA TYR A 254 -14.46 -14.38 -11.60
C TYR A 254 -13.53 -14.96 -12.67
N LYS A 255 -14.00 -15.04 -13.92
CA LYS A 255 -13.23 -15.59 -15.03
C LYS A 255 -11.98 -14.75 -15.33
N VAL A 256 -12.09 -13.43 -15.27
CA VAL A 256 -10.96 -12.50 -15.42
C VAL A 256 -9.94 -12.69 -14.29
N CYS A 257 -10.38 -12.77 -13.03
CA CYS A 257 -9.46 -12.96 -11.91
C CYS A 257 -8.76 -14.32 -11.99
N ASP A 258 -9.48 -15.38 -12.32
CA ASP A 258 -8.93 -16.73 -12.50
C ASP A 258 -7.86 -16.75 -13.61
N LEU A 259 -8.16 -16.13 -14.76
CA LEU A 259 -7.24 -16.01 -15.88
C LEU A 259 -5.96 -15.22 -15.53
N LEU A 260 -6.11 -14.11 -14.81
CA LEU A 260 -5.01 -13.20 -14.50
C LEU A 260 -4.12 -13.69 -13.36
N PHE A 261 -4.67 -14.47 -12.42
CA PHE A 261 -4.02 -14.72 -11.13
C PHE A 261 -2.65 -15.39 -11.28
N ASP A 262 -2.59 -16.47 -12.07
CA ASP A 262 -1.36 -17.24 -12.28
C ASP A 262 -0.59 -16.82 -13.54
N THR A 263 -1.06 -15.76 -14.23
CA THR A 263 -0.40 -15.17 -15.39
C THR A 263 0.16 -13.79 -15.05
N LEU A 264 -0.55 -12.71 -15.38
CA LEU A 264 -0.07 -11.33 -15.22
C LEU A 264 0.05 -10.90 -13.75
N LEU A 265 -0.58 -11.63 -12.83
CA LEU A 265 -0.48 -11.42 -11.40
C LEU A 265 0.43 -12.44 -10.71
N ALA A 266 1.17 -13.29 -11.44
CA ALA A 266 2.03 -14.31 -10.84
C ALA A 266 3.10 -13.73 -9.90
N SER A 267 3.58 -12.52 -10.21
CA SER A 267 4.55 -11.78 -9.39
C SER A 267 3.93 -11.04 -8.20
N ALA A 268 2.60 -10.91 -8.14
CA ALA A 268 1.91 -10.31 -7.00
C ALA A 268 1.99 -11.26 -5.80
N GLY A 269 2.63 -10.82 -4.72
CA GLY A 269 2.88 -11.65 -3.53
C GLY A 269 1.62 -12.34 -2.99
N ARG A 270 1.74 -13.58 -2.50
CA ARG A 270 0.59 -14.44 -2.14
C ARG A 270 0.13 -14.35 -0.68
N ASP A 271 0.62 -13.35 0.05
CA ASP A 271 0.39 -13.23 1.50
C ASP A 271 -1.09 -12.93 1.85
N VAL A 272 -1.74 -12.11 1.04
CA VAL A 272 -3.10 -11.59 1.30
C VAL A 272 -4.14 -12.24 0.39
N VAL A 273 -3.84 -12.34 -0.90
CA VAL A 273 -4.70 -12.97 -1.91
C VAL A 273 -4.00 -14.23 -2.42
N ARG A 274 -4.68 -15.38 -2.29
CA ARG A 274 -4.09 -16.71 -2.50
C ARG A 274 -4.47 -17.37 -3.82
N ASN A 275 -5.58 -16.95 -4.42
CA ASN A 275 -6.07 -17.46 -5.71
C ASN A 275 -7.03 -16.46 -6.37
N GLY A 276 -7.30 -16.66 -7.67
CA GLY A 276 -8.20 -15.82 -8.45
C GLY A 276 -9.63 -15.77 -7.91
N ARG A 277 -10.12 -16.86 -7.30
CA ARG A 277 -11.45 -16.91 -6.67
C ARG A 277 -11.55 -15.96 -5.48
N GLN A 278 -10.53 -15.91 -4.64
CA GLN A 278 -10.45 -15.00 -3.51
C GLN A 278 -10.36 -13.55 -3.99
N LEU A 279 -9.57 -13.29 -5.04
CA LEU A 279 -9.48 -11.96 -5.65
C LEU A 279 -10.85 -11.48 -6.14
N ALA A 280 -11.55 -12.31 -6.91
CA ALA A 280 -12.88 -12.02 -7.42
C ALA A 280 -13.89 -11.74 -6.30
N LEU A 281 -13.85 -12.52 -5.22
CA LEU A 281 -14.70 -12.31 -4.05
C LEU A 281 -14.43 -10.94 -3.39
N LEU A 282 -13.16 -10.61 -3.14
CA LEU A 282 -12.80 -9.35 -2.51
C LEU A 282 -13.15 -8.14 -3.39
N LEU A 283 -12.94 -8.23 -4.71
CA LEU A 283 -13.36 -7.18 -5.66
C LEU A 283 -14.87 -7.03 -5.72
N THR A 284 -15.61 -8.14 -5.70
CA THR A 284 -17.08 -8.12 -5.65
C THR A 284 -17.59 -7.46 -4.37
N GLN A 285 -16.98 -7.77 -3.23
CA GLN A 285 -17.31 -7.14 -1.95
C GLN A 285 -16.92 -5.65 -1.94
N LEU A 286 -15.75 -5.28 -2.46
CA LEU A 286 -15.34 -3.89 -2.62
C LEU A 286 -16.38 -3.11 -3.44
N ARG A 287 -16.82 -3.68 -4.56
CA ARG A 287 -17.85 -3.07 -5.41
C ARG A 287 -19.18 -2.87 -4.69
N GLN A 288 -19.59 -3.82 -3.85
CA GLN A 288 -20.87 -3.77 -3.15
C GLN A 288 -20.85 -2.86 -1.91
N LEU A 289 -19.73 -2.84 -1.18
CA LEU A 289 -19.63 -2.23 0.15
C LEU A 289 -18.81 -0.93 0.17
N GLY A 290 -18.06 -0.64 -0.88
CA GLY A 290 -17.01 0.36 -0.88
C GLY A 290 -15.83 -0.02 0.04
N ALA A 291 -14.78 0.81 0.04
CA ALA A 291 -13.58 0.56 0.85
C ALA A 291 -13.90 0.44 2.35
N SER A 292 -14.66 1.41 2.87
CA SER A 292 -15.02 1.50 4.28
C SER A 292 -15.88 0.33 4.76
N GLY A 293 -16.85 -0.10 3.94
CA GLY A 293 -17.68 -1.26 4.22
C GLY A 293 -16.89 -2.57 4.14
N LEU A 294 -15.99 -2.71 3.17
CA LEU A 294 -15.11 -3.87 3.06
C LEU A 294 -14.17 -3.98 4.27
N ILE A 295 -13.55 -2.88 4.71
CA ILE A 295 -12.69 -2.87 5.91
C ILE A 295 -13.45 -3.40 7.11
N ARG A 296 -14.66 -2.88 7.36
CA ARG A 296 -15.50 -3.32 8.48
C ARG A 296 -15.87 -4.80 8.38
N ALA A 297 -16.30 -5.25 7.19
CA ALA A 297 -16.70 -6.63 6.97
C ALA A 297 -15.53 -7.61 7.19
N GLN A 298 -14.34 -7.29 6.70
CA GLN A 298 -13.15 -8.14 6.85
C GLN A 298 -12.59 -8.10 8.28
N ALA A 299 -12.58 -6.93 8.92
CA ALA A 299 -12.13 -6.78 10.30
C ALA A 299 -13.00 -7.58 11.29
N GLN A 300 -14.29 -7.72 11.00
CA GLN A 300 -15.24 -8.48 11.81
C GLN A 300 -15.40 -9.95 11.38
N ALA A 301 -14.74 -10.36 10.29
CA ALA A 301 -14.91 -11.70 9.73
C ALA A 301 -14.51 -12.79 10.74
N LEU A 302 -15.42 -13.74 10.97
CA LEU A 302 -15.20 -14.92 11.81
C LEU A 302 -15.15 -16.18 10.94
N GLY A 303 -14.32 -17.14 11.32
CA GLY A 303 -14.28 -18.44 10.68
C GLY A 303 -12.86 -19.01 10.54
N PRO A 304 -12.74 -20.28 10.12
CA PRO A 304 -11.47 -21.00 10.12
C PRO A 304 -10.44 -20.45 9.13
N ARG A 305 -10.87 -19.65 8.13
CA ARG A 305 -10.00 -19.03 7.13
C ARG A 305 -9.60 -17.60 7.49
N ALA A 306 -10.26 -16.98 8.47
CA ALA A 306 -9.95 -15.63 8.91
C ALA A 306 -8.80 -15.67 9.93
N PRO A 307 -7.82 -14.74 9.86
CA PRO A 307 -6.81 -14.60 10.89
C PRO A 307 -7.43 -14.45 12.28
N ALA A 308 -6.83 -15.09 13.29
CA ALA A 308 -7.31 -15.04 14.67
C ALA A 308 -7.14 -13.64 15.29
N ASP A 309 -6.00 -12.98 15.02
CA ASP A 309 -5.74 -11.61 15.48
C ASP A 309 -6.56 -10.59 14.66
N PRO A 310 -7.42 -9.77 15.29
CA PRO A 310 -8.12 -8.68 14.62
C PRO A 310 -7.21 -7.74 13.84
N SER A 311 -5.99 -7.52 14.32
CA SER A 311 -5.00 -6.68 13.64
C SER A 311 -4.55 -7.27 12.32
N ASP A 312 -4.44 -8.60 12.20
CA ASP A 312 -4.14 -9.26 10.92
C ASP A 312 -5.30 -9.12 9.94
N ARG A 313 -6.55 -9.23 10.42
CA ARG A 313 -7.73 -9.02 9.59
C ARG A 313 -7.75 -7.61 9.00
N VAL A 314 -7.53 -6.58 9.84
CA VAL A 314 -7.48 -5.18 9.41
C VAL A 314 -6.30 -4.92 8.46
N GLU A 315 -5.10 -5.37 8.80
CA GLU A 315 -3.93 -5.13 7.95
C GLU A 315 -4.01 -5.86 6.60
N ASN A 316 -4.59 -7.06 6.55
CA ASN A 316 -4.76 -7.80 5.29
C ASN A 316 -5.73 -7.09 4.34
N VAL A 317 -6.86 -6.56 4.85
CA VAL A 317 -7.79 -5.81 3.98
C VAL A 317 -7.19 -4.48 3.53
N LEU A 318 -6.40 -3.81 4.38
CA LEU A 318 -5.67 -2.60 3.99
C LEU A 318 -4.62 -2.87 2.91
N ASP A 319 -3.89 -3.97 3.05
CA ASP A 319 -2.89 -4.40 2.05
C ASP A 319 -3.56 -4.81 0.73
N PHE A 320 -4.72 -5.48 0.79
CA PHE A 320 -5.55 -5.74 -0.39
C PHE A 320 -5.98 -4.44 -1.09
N LEU A 321 -6.55 -3.48 -0.36
CA LEU A 321 -7.01 -2.22 -0.95
C LEU A 321 -5.85 -1.48 -1.64
N ARG A 322 -4.71 -1.34 -0.93
CA ARG A 322 -3.54 -0.60 -1.41
C ARG A 322 -2.84 -1.29 -2.60
N ASN A 323 -2.50 -2.57 -2.46
CA ASN A 323 -1.62 -3.24 -3.42
C ASN A 323 -2.42 -3.94 -4.52
N TRP A 324 -3.57 -4.52 -4.20
CA TRP A 324 -4.35 -5.31 -5.16
C TRP A 324 -5.37 -4.45 -5.89
N ALA A 325 -6.28 -3.79 -5.16
CA ALA A 325 -7.36 -3.01 -5.77
C ALA A 325 -6.82 -1.72 -6.41
N SER A 326 -5.97 -0.97 -5.71
CA SER A 326 -5.42 0.29 -6.24
C SER A 326 -4.23 0.15 -7.18
N PHE A 327 -3.74 -1.07 -7.45
CA PHE A 327 -2.52 -1.22 -8.27
C PHE A 327 -2.46 -2.50 -9.10
N HIS A 328 -2.27 -3.68 -8.51
CA HIS A 328 -1.99 -4.89 -9.26
C HIS A 328 -3.14 -5.27 -10.21
N PHE A 329 -4.38 -5.26 -9.73
CA PHE A 329 -5.54 -5.67 -10.53
C PHE A 329 -5.85 -4.70 -11.68
N PRO A 330 -5.98 -3.37 -11.49
CA PRO A 330 -6.20 -2.43 -12.59
C PRO A 330 -5.11 -2.53 -13.67
N ARG A 331 -3.84 -2.62 -13.27
CA ARG A 331 -2.72 -2.76 -14.23
C ARG A 331 -2.77 -4.06 -15.02
N ALA A 332 -3.13 -5.18 -14.38
CA ALA A 332 -3.31 -6.46 -15.07
C ALA A 332 -4.53 -6.42 -15.99
N LEU A 333 -5.60 -5.75 -15.59
CA LEU A 333 -6.82 -5.59 -16.37
C LEU A 333 -6.58 -4.72 -17.62
N THR A 334 -5.82 -3.63 -17.51
CA THR A 334 -5.41 -2.81 -18.66
C THR A 334 -4.53 -3.60 -19.63
N ALA A 335 -3.61 -4.44 -19.12
CA ALA A 335 -2.82 -5.31 -19.98
C ALA A 335 -3.67 -6.35 -20.69
N LEU A 336 -4.62 -6.97 -19.98
CA LEU A 336 -5.60 -7.88 -20.55
C LEU A 336 -6.41 -7.21 -21.66
N GLU A 337 -6.88 -5.99 -21.45
CA GLU A 337 -7.66 -5.23 -22.44
C GLU A 337 -6.92 -5.13 -23.78
N ARG A 338 -5.64 -4.78 -23.77
CA ARG A 338 -4.82 -4.67 -24.99
C ARG A 338 -4.56 -6.03 -25.64
N ILE A 339 -4.22 -7.03 -24.82
CA ILE A 339 -3.94 -8.40 -25.29
C ILE A 339 -5.18 -9.00 -25.96
N GLN A 340 -6.33 -8.98 -25.29
CA GLN A 340 -7.57 -9.53 -25.84
C GLN A 340 -8.05 -8.73 -27.06
N ALA A 341 -7.86 -7.40 -27.10
CA ALA A 341 -8.25 -6.59 -28.24
C ALA A 341 -7.48 -6.97 -29.50
N GLU A 342 -6.17 -7.21 -29.38
CA GLU A 342 -5.37 -7.69 -30.50
C GLU A 342 -5.76 -9.11 -30.92
N VAL A 343 -5.87 -10.03 -29.95
CA VAL A 343 -6.20 -11.45 -30.23
C VAL A 343 -7.57 -11.57 -30.88
N PHE A 344 -8.60 -10.93 -30.33
CA PHE A 344 -9.95 -10.97 -30.90
C PHE A 344 -10.06 -10.18 -32.20
N GLY A 345 -9.33 -9.06 -32.33
CA GLY A 345 -9.25 -8.32 -33.60
C GLY A 345 -8.72 -9.19 -34.74
N ARG A 346 -7.66 -9.96 -34.50
CA ARG A 346 -7.11 -10.94 -35.47
C ARG A 346 -8.10 -12.07 -35.82
N LEU A 347 -9.03 -12.38 -34.91
CA LEU A 347 -10.08 -13.39 -35.11
C LEU A 347 -11.41 -12.81 -35.64
N GLY A 348 -11.49 -11.50 -35.89
CA GLY A 348 -12.74 -10.83 -36.30
C GLY A 348 -13.81 -10.77 -35.21
N LEU A 349 -13.43 -10.91 -33.94
CA LEU A 349 -14.33 -10.88 -32.79
C LEU A 349 -14.31 -9.50 -32.10
N PRO A 350 -15.43 -9.03 -31.54
CA PRO A 350 -15.47 -7.75 -30.84
C PRO A 350 -14.69 -7.82 -29.52
N ALA A 351 -13.88 -6.80 -29.27
CA ALA A 351 -13.08 -6.65 -28.06
C ALA A 351 -13.87 -6.04 -26.90
N GLY A 352 -13.48 -6.42 -25.67
CA GLY A 352 -13.93 -5.79 -24.43
C GLY A 352 -13.28 -4.43 -24.18
N SER A 353 -13.88 -3.66 -23.26
CA SER A 353 -13.39 -2.36 -22.77
C SER A 353 -13.56 -2.29 -21.26
N TYR A 354 -12.44 -2.33 -20.56
CA TYR A 354 -12.35 -2.50 -19.12
C TYR A 354 -11.92 -1.23 -18.39
N ALA A 355 -11.35 -0.25 -19.11
CA ALA A 355 -10.86 1.01 -18.54
C ALA A 355 -11.81 1.68 -17.52
N PRO A 356 -13.14 1.79 -17.76
CA PRO A 356 -14.03 2.38 -16.76
C PRO A 356 -14.04 1.62 -15.42
N PHE A 357 -14.08 0.29 -15.46
CA PHE A 357 -14.04 -0.54 -14.27
C PHE A 357 -12.66 -0.51 -13.60
N ALA A 358 -11.58 -0.54 -14.39
CA ALA A 358 -10.21 -0.44 -13.89
C ALA A 358 -10.02 0.84 -13.05
N VAL A 359 -10.44 2.00 -13.57
CA VAL A 359 -10.36 3.30 -12.87
C VAL A 359 -11.19 3.30 -11.59
N ARG A 360 -12.42 2.73 -11.62
CA ARG A 360 -13.25 2.62 -10.42
C ARG A 360 -12.59 1.77 -9.34
N VAL A 361 -12.05 0.60 -9.70
CA VAL A 361 -11.37 -0.28 -8.74
C VAL A 361 -10.11 0.39 -8.19
N GLU A 362 -9.33 1.03 -9.05
CA GLU A 362 -8.10 1.76 -8.69
C GLU A 362 -8.36 2.82 -7.61
N ASN A 363 -9.48 3.54 -7.76
CA ASN A 363 -9.95 4.58 -6.85
C ASN A 363 -10.91 4.04 -5.77
N LEU A 364 -10.87 2.73 -5.50
CA LEU A 364 -11.61 2.08 -4.42
C LEU A 364 -13.13 2.31 -4.45
N MET A 365 -13.68 2.38 -5.67
CA MET A 365 -15.08 2.62 -6.01
C MET A 365 -15.57 4.05 -5.77
N LEU A 366 -14.66 4.98 -5.45
CA LEU A 366 -14.95 6.41 -5.34
C LEU A 366 -14.62 7.14 -6.65
N PRO A 367 -15.22 8.32 -6.89
CA PRO A 367 -14.72 9.26 -7.89
C PRO A 367 -13.24 9.60 -7.63
N PRO A 368 -12.37 9.66 -8.67
CA PRO A 368 -10.93 9.88 -8.48
C PRO A 368 -10.56 11.11 -7.64
N ALA A 369 -11.25 12.23 -7.84
CA ALA A 369 -11.00 13.45 -7.05
C ALA A 369 -11.34 13.29 -5.56
N LEU A 370 -12.35 12.48 -5.23
CA LEU A 370 -12.70 12.16 -3.84
C LEU A 370 -11.70 11.17 -3.23
N ALA A 371 -11.29 10.15 -3.99
CA ALA A 371 -10.28 9.19 -3.55
C ALA A 371 -8.95 9.88 -3.19
N ALA A 372 -8.57 10.91 -3.95
CA ALA A 372 -7.37 11.71 -3.71
C ALA A 372 -7.36 12.44 -2.35
N LEU A 373 -8.51 12.64 -1.69
CA LEU A 373 -8.57 13.31 -0.39
C LEU A 373 -7.83 12.54 0.73
N ASP A 374 -7.59 11.23 0.59
CA ASP A 374 -6.74 10.48 1.54
C ASP A 374 -5.29 11.00 1.53
N GLU A 375 -4.79 11.50 0.40
CA GLU A 375 -3.47 12.13 0.31
C GLU A 375 -3.42 13.48 1.03
N TYR A 376 -4.55 14.19 1.10
CA TYR A 376 -4.72 15.41 1.89
C TYR A 376 -5.00 15.14 3.38
N GLY A 377 -4.96 13.87 3.80
CA GLY A 377 -5.10 13.47 5.19
C GLY A 377 -6.54 13.21 5.63
N LEU A 378 -7.50 13.12 4.70
CA LEU A 378 -8.90 12.81 4.99
C LEU A 378 -9.16 11.30 4.81
N PRO A 379 -9.44 10.53 5.88
CA PRO A 379 -9.62 9.09 5.77
C PRO A 379 -10.79 8.72 4.86
N LEU A 380 -10.66 7.61 4.13
CA LEU A 380 -11.70 7.10 3.22
C LEU A 380 -13.06 6.89 3.89
N GLN A 381 -13.09 6.59 5.19
CA GLN A 381 -14.33 6.46 5.96
C GLN A 381 -15.08 7.78 6.08
N LEU A 382 -14.34 8.89 6.19
CA LEU A 382 -14.92 10.22 6.22
C LEU A 382 -15.27 10.69 4.80
N VAL A 383 -14.40 10.43 3.81
CA VAL A 383 -14.68 10.71 2.40
C VAL A 383 -15.99 10.06 1.95
N ALA A 384 -16.20 8.77 2.25
CA ALA A 384 -17.42 8.05 1.90
C ALA A 384 -18.70 8.68 2.52
N ARG A 385 -18.58 9.33 3.67
CA ARG A 385 -19.72 10.05 4.29
C ARG A 385 -19.96 11.42 3.67
N LEU A 386 -18.92 12.02 3.10
CA LEU A 386 -18.98 13.32 2.42
C LEU A 386 -19.29 13.20 0.94
N GLU A 387 -19.26 11.99 0.36
CA GLU A 387 -19.47 11.74 -1.07
C GLU A 387 -20.79 12.33 -1.60
N GLN A 388 -21.87 12.29 -0.82
CA GLN A 388 -23.17 12.85 -1.21
C GLN A 388 -23.27 14.38 -1.04
N ILE A 389 -22.27 15.00 -0.42
CA ILE A 389 -22.25 16.43 -0.10
C ILE A 389 -21.24 17.16 -0.99
N LEU A 390 -20.09 16.54 -1.24
CA LEU A 390 -19.06 17.05 -2.12
C LEU A 390 -19.43 16.79 -3.59
N PRO A 391 -18.98 17.63 -4.52
CA PRO A 391 -19.27 17.43 -5.94
C PRO A 391 -18.66 16.10 -6.39
N ALA A 392 -19.46 15.27 -7.06
CA ALA A 392 -19.01 14.09 -7.77
C ALA A 392 -18.29 14.50 -9.08
N SER A 393 -17.16 15.19 -8.93
CA SER A 393 -16.33 15.69 -10.02
C SER A 393 -15.07 14.85 -10.19
N ASN A 394 -14.52 14.82 -11.39
CA ASN A 394 -13.14 14.37 -11.62
C ASN A 394 -12.13 15.50 -11.40
N ASP A 395 -12.60 16.73 -11.19
CA ASP A 395 -11.78 17.90 -10.89
C ASP A 395 -11.54 18.00 -9.38
N LEU A 396 -10.27 17.81 -8.99
CA LEU A 396 -9.81 17.92 -7.62
C LEU A 396 -9.97 19.34 -7.06
N ASP A 397 -9.74 20.38 -7.86
CA ASP A 397 -9.83 21.76 -7.38
C ASP A 397 -11.26 22.12 -6.98
N ALA A 398 -12.24 21.64 -7.75
CA ALA A 398 -13.65 21.79 -7.42
C ALA A 398 -14.02 21.09 -6.10
N VAL A 399 -13.50 19.88 -5.86
CA VAL A 399 -13.71 19.14 -4.61
C VAL A 399 -13.05 19.86 -3.43
N LEU A 400 -11.82 20.35 -3.58
CA LEU A 400 -11.10 21.08 -2.53
C LEU A 400 -11.77 22.42 -2.20
N ALA A 401 -12.26 23.15 -3.21
CA ALA A 401 -13.02 24.38 -3.00
C ALA A 401 -14.35 24.14 -2.26
N ALA A 402 -15.03 23.03 -2.56
CA ALA A 402 -16.23 22.63 -1.82
C ALA A 402 -15.89 22.23 -0.38
N LEU A 403 -14.81 21.47 -0.17
CA LEU A 403 -14.34 21.07 1.15
C LEU A 403 -13.97 22.29 2.02
N ARG A 404 -13.31 23.30 1.43
CA ARG A 404 -12.96 24.57 2.10
C ARG A 404 -14.19 25.31 2.63
N ARG A 405 -15.33 25.21 1.94
CA ARG A 405 -16.59 25.89 2.29
C ARG A 405 -17.55 25.02 3.11
N LEU A 406 -17.17 23.77 3.39
CA LEU A 406 -18.03 22.81 4.06
C LEU A 406 -18.32 23.24 5.51
N ASP A 407 -19.60 23.46 5.82
CA ASP A 407 -20.06 23.73 7.18
C ASP A 407 -20.24 22.42 7.96
N THR A 408 -19.26 22.09 8.80
CA THR A 408 -19.28 20.87 9.61
C THR A 408 -20.38 20.85 10.67
N SER A 409 -20.94 22.01 11.06
CA SER A 409 -21.96 22.09 12.13
C SER A 409 -23.28 21.41 11.74
N ARG A 410 -23.54 21.28 10.44
CA ARG A 410 -24.73 20.63 9.89
C ARG A 410 -24.57 19.13 9.73
N LEU A 411 -23.38 18.61 9.98
CA LEU A 411 -23.04 17.20 9.79
C LEU A 411 -22.98 16.48 11.15
N ARG A 412 -23.46 15.24 11.19
CA ARG A 412 -23.36 14.38 12.38
C ARG A 412 -21.96 13.77 12.51
N LEU A 413 -20.95 14.62 12.68
CA LEU A 413 -19.55 14.20 12.80
C LEU A 413 -19.16 14.04 14.28
N SER A 414 -18.26 13.11 14.54
CA SER A 414 -17.56 13.06 15.83
C SER A 414 -16.62 14.25 15.95
N ARG A 415 -16.23 14.59 17.19
CA ARG A 415 -15.30 15.69 17.45
C ARG A 415 -14.00 15.55 16.65
N PHE A 416 -13.40 14.37 16.66
CA PHE A 416 -12.21 14.07 15.87
C PHE A 416 -12.39 14.33 14.36
N GLU A 417 -13.52 13.91 13.77
CA GLU A 417 -13.80 14.15 12.35
C GLU A 417 -13.97 15.64 12.05
N THR A 418 -14.64 16.38 12.94
CA THR A 418 -14.79 17.84 12.82
C THR A 418 -13.45 18.54 12.89
N ASP A 419 -12.61 18.19 13.86
CA ASP A 419 -11.29 18.79 14.05
C ASP A 419 -10.39 18.48 12.85
N LEU A 420 -10.43 17.25 12.33
CA LEU A 420 -9.67 16.85 11.14
C LEU A 420 -10.08 17.63 9.88
N ILE A 421 -11.38 17.83 9.65
CA ILE A 421 -11.84 18.66 8.52
C ILE A 421 -11.37 20.09 8.68
N LYS A 422 -11.50 20.69 9.87
CA LYS A 422 -11.06 22.07 10.13
C LYS A 422 -9.56 22.24 9.94
N GLU A 423 -8.76 21.27 10.38
CA GLU A 423 -7.31 21.24 10.14
C GLU A 423 -7.00 21.28 8.64
N ILE A 424 -7.67 20.42 7.86
CA ILE A 424 -7.48 20.37 6.41
C ILE A 424 -7.93 21.68 5.76
N GLN A 425 -9.10 22.22 6.15
CA GLN A 425 -9.61 23.51 5.67
C GLN A 425 -8.63 24.67 5.92
N ALA A 426 -7.83 24.62 6.99
CA ALA A 426 -6.82 25.63 7.28
C ALA A 426 -5.58 25.55 6.37
N THR A 427 -5.37 24.40 5.71
CA THR A 427 -4.25 24.17 4.78
C THR A 427 -4.61 24.39 3.31
N LEU A 428 -5.93 24.40 2.99
CA LEU A 428 -6.47 24.73 1.68
C LEU A 428 -6.61 26.24 1.51
#